data_AF-A0A6N4X1S0-F1
#
_entry.id   AF-A0A6N4X1S0-F1
#
_cell.length_a   1.000
_cell.length_b   1.000
_cell.length_c   1.000
_cell.angle_alpha   90.00
_cell.angle_beta   90.00
_cell.angle_gamma   90.00
#
_symmetry.space_group_name_H-M   'P 1'
#
loop_
_entity.id
_entity.type
_entity.pdbx_description
1 polymer ?
#
loop_
_entity_poly.entity_id
_entity_poly.type
_entity_poly.pdbx_seq_one_letter_code
_entity_poly.pdbx_strand_id
1 'polypeptide(L)'
;MGLCLLSIAYSAQQRQWSCGFDNVQVPYQRQNEEIDDVIYKMRNQILKQGSNTPAKTVANKTVNGVYEIPVVVHVIAPTGASLGTAYNKTDAQIQAWLDHCNQMYAGTYQWLQGVPADFGTAAIMPIKLVLAKRDPNCNPTTGIVRYNGGTISGYDTYGVKMNTSSGATTAQVRALAPHWPEASYFNIYIINKVDGGGQYGIMGWAGLPQNPNASFESFMKSFVVTLQDDITLAHEFGHSMGLLHTFGNANSSPPAGTTSTDYCPLQTNNNCNRDDDGVCDTERSRSLLSDFPTPTNADMNYCTNSNYQGVQYNMMNYSNPIAYKFTDGQHDRSALYFFALRGALSTSLGATAPSTSTPIGTPVAACTPSGLVNAATEDFLVGPTLVKLGNINNASTGVWTYAPNYYEDYTGANCLKATSTELAINQTQSIQVNVTDSNNSVRVWIDYNNNGTFETSELVATEDNIAIDPVTLIGTFNGTFTAPSSTVMNTPLRMRVIVDYQNSNITPCGQLQWGQAEDYTVKFVTNLSTIDAKFSDNDDFIIYPNPTTAHQDIFIKTKNAKNIKVTITDMAGRLIETPSVKDEMNGTFRVNHHLLKGVYMVKVSNGKDTKASKLIVN
;
A
#
# COMPACT_ATOMS: atom_id res chain seq x y z
N MET A 1 -55.12 42.97 -4.15
CA MET A 1 -54.70 41.58 -3.90
C MET A 1 -54.41 40.92 -5.24
N GLY A 2 -53.25 40.29 -5.39
CA GLY A 2 -52.84 39.61 -6.63
C GLY A 2 -51.33 39.69 -6.85
N LEU A 3 -50.54 39.15 -5.91
CA LEU A 3 -49.10 38.94 -6.12
C LEU A 3 -48.91 37.65 -6.91
N CYS A 4 -48.46 37.78 -8.16
CA CYS A 4 -47.92 36.66 -8.94
C CYS A 4 -46.60 36.21 -8.30
N LEU A 5 -46.59 35.02 -7.72
CA LEU A 5 -45.37 34.31 -7.35
C LEU A 5 -44.74 33.77 -8.63
N LEU A 6 -43.67 34.42 -9.10
CA LEU A 6 -42.72 33.78 -10.03
C LEU A 6 -42.00 32.67 -9.26
N SER A 7 -42.30 31.42 -9.58
CA SER A 7 -41.49 30.28 -9.21
C SER A 7 -40.15 30.35 -9.93
N ILE A 8 -39.09 30.67 -9.19
CA ILE A 8 -37.72 30.55 -9.65
C ILE A 8 -37.41 29.06 -9.70
N ALA A 9 -37.44 28.46 -10.88
CA ALA A 9 -36.93 27.11 -11.09
C ALA A 9 -35.41 27.14 -10.89
N TYR A 10 -34.95 26.59 -9.76
CA TYR A 10 -33.54 26.26 -9.55
C TYR A 10 -33.16 25.18 -10.57
N SER A 11 -32.51 25.56 -11.66
CA SER A 11 -31.82 24.61 -12.53
C SER A 11 -30.53 24.21 -11.81
N ALA A 12 -30.56 23.07 -11.12
CA ALA A 12 -29.33 22.45 -10.63
C ALA A 12 -28.47 22.08 -11.85
N GLN A 13 -27.26 22.63 -11.92
CA GLN A 13 -26.34 22.45 -13.04
C GLN A 13 -25.82 21.01 -13.08
N GLN A 14 -25.96 20.31 -14.21
CA GLN A 14 -25.39 18.99 -14.42
C GLN A 14 -23.86 19.04 -14.30
N ARG A 15 -23.29 18.20 -13.43
CA ARG A 15 -21.84 18.06 -13.28
C ARG A 15 -21.32 17.14 -14.39
N GLN A 16 -20.83 17.71 -15.49
CA GLN A 16 -20.13 16.93 -16.52
C GLN A 16 -18.67 16.73 -16.11
N TRP A 17 -18.46 15.78 -15.20
CA TRP A 17 -17.14 15.34 -14.75
C TRP A 17 -16.89 13.92 -15.24
N SER A 18 -15.85 13.76 -16.03
CA SER A 18 -15.44 12.47 -16.57
C SER A 18 -14.05 12.10 -16.06
N CYS A 19 -13.69 10.84 -16.21
CA CYS A 19 -12.34 10.35 -16.02
C CYS A 19 -11.66 10.14 -17.39
N GLY A 20 -10.34 10.35 -17.44
CA GLY A 20 -9.50 10.19 -18.63
C GLY A 20 -8.86 8.79 -18.75
N PHE A 21 -9.23 7.85 -17.88
CA PHE A 21 -8.65 6.51 -17.76
C PHE A 21 -8.61 5.74 -19.08
N ASP A 22 -9.74 5.65 -19.80
CA ASP A 22 -9.83 4.83 -21.01
C ASP A 22 -8.81 5.26 -22.08
N ASN A 23 -8.65 6.58 -22.26
CA ASN A 23 -7.65 7.15 -23.17
C ASN A 23 -6.21 6.79 -22.78
N VAL A 24 -5.93 6.71 -21.47
CA VAL A 24 -4.61 6.39 -20.92
C VAL A 24 -4.31 4.89 -21.04
N GLN A 25 -5.34 4.04 -21.06
CA GLN A 25 -5.16 2.60 -21.21
C GLN A 25 -5.00 2.13 -22.65
N VAL A 26 -5.40 2.93 -23.67
CA VAL A 26 -5.29 2.55 -25.10
C VAL A 26 -3.92 1.95 -25.47
N PRO A 27 -2.77 2.55 -25.10
CA PRO A 27 -1.46 2.00 -25.45
C PRO A 27 -1.13 0.67 -24.77
N TYR A 28 -1.84 0.33 -23.68
CA TYR A 28 -1.57 -0.83 -22.82
C TYR A 28 -2.63 -1.93 -22.95
N GLN A 29 -3.67 -1.74 -23.76
CA GLN A 29 -4.81 -2.67 -23.89
C GLN A 29 -4.38 -4.12 -24.06
N ARG A 30 -3.46 -4.40 -24.99
CA ARG A 30 -2.94 -5.76 -25.22
C ARG A 30 -2.28 -6.36 -23.97
N GLN A 31 -1.40 -5.59 -23.32
CA GLN A 31 -0.70 -6.04 -22.11
C GLN A 31 -1.70 -6.28 -20.97
N ASN A 32 -2.71 -5.43 -20.86
CA ASN A 32 -3.76 -5.54 -19.86
C ASN A 32 -4.61 -6.80 -20.09
N GLU A 33 -4.99 -7.09 -21.33
CA GLU A 33 -5.71 -8.32 -21.70
C GLU A 33 -4.89 -9.58 -21.43
N GLU A 34 -3.59 -9.55 -21.71
CA GLU A 34 -2.68 -10.67 -21.42
C GLU A 34 -2.56 -10.91 -19.90
N ILE A 35 -2.47 -9.86 -19.07
CA ILE A 35 -2.49 -10.00 -17.60
C ILE A 35 -3.83 -10.51 -17.08
N ASP A 36 -4.95 -10.00 -17.61
CA ASP A 36 -6.28 -10.46 -17.21
C ASP A 36 -6.45 -11.96 -17.52
N ASP A 37 -5.92 -12.43 -18.66
CA ASP A 37 -5.90 -13.84 -19.03
C ASP A 37 -4.98 -14.68 -18.13
N VAL A 38 -3.80 -14.17 -17.77
CA VAL A 38 -2.89 -14.77 -16.77
C VAL A 38 -3.63 -14.98 -15.44
N ILE A 39 -4.25 -13.93 -14.89
CA ILE A 39 -4.96 -14.00 -13.61
C ILE A 39 -6.13 -14.98 -13.69
N TYR A 40 -6.85 -14.98 -14.81
CA TYR A 40 -7.94 -15.92 -15.05
C TYR A 40 -7.47 -17.38 -15.16
N LYS A 41 -6.34 -17.64 -15.84
CA LYS A 41 -5.71 -18.96 -15.95
C LYS A 41 -5.28 -19.48 -14.58
N MET A 42 -4.60 -18.66 -13.78
CA MET A 42 -4.21 -18.99 -12.40
C MET A 42 -5.45 -19.39 -11.58
N ARG A 43 -6.51 -18.56 -11.58
CA ARG A 43 -7.77 -18.86 -10.88
C ARG A 43 -8.37 -20.20 -11.30
N ASN A 44 -8.48 -20.46 -12.60
CA ASN A 44 -9.05 -21.70 -13.11
C ASN A 44 -8.20 -22.93 -12.80
N GLN A 45 -6.88 -22.82 -12.79
CA GLN A 45 -6.00 -23.91 -12.43
C GLN A 45 -6.21 -24.32 -10.96
N ILE A 46 -6.34 -23.36 -10.05
CA ILE A 46 -6.58 -23.62 -8.64
C ILE A 46 -7.96 -24.27 -8.43
N LEU A 47 -9.01 -23.78 -9.10
CA LEU A 47 -10.36 -24.37 -9.02
C LEU A 47 -10.43 -25.81 -9.53
N LYS A 48 -9.69 -26.14 -10.61
CA LYS A 48 -9.63 -27.51 -11.15
C LYS A 48 -8.98 -28.51 -10.19
N GLN A 49 -8.16 -28.06 -9.25
CA GLN A 49 -7.47 -28.90 -8.28
C GLN A 49 -8.30 -29.20 -7.01
N GLY A 50 -9.55 -28.72 -6.91
CA GLY A 50 -10.52 -29.18 -5.90
C GLY A 50 -10.44 -28.50 -4.53
N SER A 51 -9.75 -27.36 -4.41
CA SER A 51 -9.64 -26.60 -3.15
C SER A 51 -10.94 -25.85 -2.81
N ASN A 52 -11.97 -26.55 -2.30
CA ASN A 52 -13.19 -25.93 -1.73
C ASN A 52 -13.01 -25.66 -0.21
N THR A 53 -12.00 -24.90 0.17
CA THR A 53 -11.76 -24.56 1.59
C THR A 53 -12.20 -23.12 1.88
N PRO A 54 -12.86 -22.82 3.01
CA PRO A 54 -13.21 -21.45 3.38
C PRO A 54 -11.96 -20.55 3.45
N ALA A 55 -12.11 -19.32 2.96
CA ALA A 55 -11.06 -18.31 2.82
C ALA A 55 -10.20 -18.17 4.09
N LYS A 56 -8.88 -18.12 3.92
CA LYS A 56 -7.98 -17.58 4.94
C LYS A 56 -7.49 -16.21 4.48
N THR A 57 -7.67 -15.21 5.34
CA THR A 57 -7.30 -13.81 5.11
C THR A 57 -5.86 -13.66 4.60
N VAL A 58 -5.69 -12.87 3.54
CA VAL A 58 -4.43 -12.49 2.91
C VAL A 58 -3.45 -11.95 3.96
N ALA A 59 -2.22 -12.48 3.98
CA ALA A 59 -1.18 -12.13 4.95
C ALA A 59 -0.17 -11.12 4.40
N ASN A 60 -0.62 -10.05 3.74
CA ASN A 60 0.24 -8.90 3.44
C ASN A 60 0.35 -7.99 4.68
N LYS A 61 1.37 -7.12 4.73
CA LYS A 61 1.60 -6.25 5.90
C LYS A 61 0.42 -5.30 6.11
N THR A 62 -0.26 -5.47 7.23
CA THR A 62 -1.25 -4.51 7.70
C THR A 62 -0.73 -3.77 8.94
N VAL A 63 -1.06 -2.49 9.05
CA VAL A 63 -0.96 -1.72 10.28
C VAL A 63 -2.38 -1.67 10.86
N ASN A 64 -2.59 -2.35 12.00
CA ASN A 64 -3.92 -2.51 12.61
C ASN A 64 -4.99 -3.07 11.65
N GLY A 65 -4.62 -4.01 10.78
CA GLY A 65 -5.55 -4.59 9.80
C GLY A 65 -5.76 -3.79 8.52
N VAL A 66 -5.02 -2.69 8.30
CA VAL A 66 -5.09 -1.84 7.10
C VAL A 66 -3.75 -1.79 6.35
N TYR A 67 -3.78 -1.91 5.03
CA TYR A 67 -2.64 -1.73 4.14
C TYR A 67 -2.35 -0.23 3.96
N GLU A 68 -1.25 0.26 4.52
CA GLU A 68 -0.80 1.63 4.31
C GLU A 68 0.02 1.73 3.03
N ILE A 69 -0.48 2.49 2.05
CA ILE A 69 0.16 2.72 0.76
C ILE A 69 0.85 4.09 0.81
N PRO A 70 2.19 4.14 0.78
CA PRO A 70 2.89 5.42 0.75
C PRO A 70 2.59 6.16 -0.55
N VAL A 71 2.20 7.43 -0.45
CA VAL A 71 1.97 8.30 -1.59
C VAL A 71 2.90 9.49 -1.57
N VAL A 72 3.31 9.93 -2.76
CA VAL A 72 3.93 11.24 -2.96
C VAL A 72 3.02 12.08 -3.84
N VAL A 73 2.78 13.32 -3.43
CA VAL A 73 1.96 14.27 -4.16
C VAL A 73 2.85 15.32 -4.81
N HIS A 74 2.93 15.28 -6.14
CA HIS A 74 3.64 16.25 -6.97
C HIS A 74 2.66 17.36 -7.38
N VAL A 75 2.75 18.53 -6.74
CA VAL A 75 1.94 19.69 -7.09
C VAL A 75 2.63 20.46 -8.20
N ILE A 76 2.00 20.51 -9.38
CA ILE A 76 2.49 21.26 -10.53
C ILE A 76 1.73 22.60 -10.55
N ALA A 77 2.34 23.62 -9.97
CA ALA A 77 1.72 24.93 -9.83
C ALA A 77 2.03 25.82 -11.05
N PRO A 78 1.05 26.58 -11.58
CA PRO A 78 1.32 27.55 -12.64
C PRO A 78 2.15 28.74 -12.13
N THR A 79 2.75 29.51 -13.05
CA THR A 79 3.63 30.63 -12.70
C THR A 79 2.95 31.60 -11.72
N GLY A 80 3.62 31.89 -10.61
CA GLY A 80 3.16 32.87 -9.63
C GLY A 80 1.99 32.43 -8.73
N ALA A 81 1.54 31.17 -8.80
CA ALA A 81 0.49 30.67 -7.93
C ALA A 81 0.94 30.61 -6.46
N SER A 82 0.36 31.46 -5.62
CA SER A 82 0.64 31.49 -4.19
C SER A 82 0.07 30.27 -3.47
N LEU A 83 0.70 29.84 -2.38
CA LEU A 83 0.23 28.71 -1.57
C LEU A 83 -1.18 29.02 -1.00
N GLY A 84 -2.08 28.03 -1.05
CA GLY A 84 -3.49 28.14 -0.65
C GLY A 84 -4.43 28.68 -1.73
N THR A 85 -3.94 28.94 -2.94
CA THR A 85 -4.77 29.40 -4.07
C THR A 85 -5.36 28.24 -4.88
N ALA A 86 -6.15 28.57 -5.91
CA ALA A 86 -6.87 27.62 -6.76
C ALA A 86 -6.01 26.47 -7.30
N TYR A 87 -4.75 26.74 -7.65
CA TYR A 87 -3.84 25.79 -8.30
C TYR A 87 -2.60 25.42 -7.48
N ASN A 88 -2.50 25.88 -6.23
CA ASN A 88 -1.39 25.59 -5.34
C ASN A 88 -1.91 25.35 -3.92
N LYS A 89 -2.56 24.20 -3.71
CA LYS A 89 -3.26 23.83 -2.47
C LYS A 89 -2.31 23.65 -1.29
N THR A 90 -2.72 23.98 -0.07
CA THR A 90 -1.89 23.78 1.13
C THR A 90 -1.70 22.31 1.44
N ASP A 91 -0.66 21.98 2.22
CA ASP A 91 -0.41 20.61 2.69
C ASP A 91 -1.62 20.08 3.48
N ALA A 92 -2.25 20.93 4.30
CA ALA A 92 -3.45 20.56 5.06
C ALA A 92 -4.66 20.24 4.16
N GLN A 93 -4.83 20.97 3.05
CA GLN A 93 -5.89 20.67 2.08
C GLN A 93 -5.64 19.33 1.37
N ILE A 94 -4.38 19.05 1.00
CA ILE A 94 -4.00 17.78 0.37
C ILE A 94 -4.17 16.61 1.36
N GLN A 95 -3.79 16.79 2.62
CA GLN A 95 -3.99 15.78 3.67
C GLN A 95 -5.48 15.50 3.89
N ALA A 96 -6.31 16.53 4.02
CA ALA A 96 -7.76 16.35 4.19
C ALA A 96 -8.40 15.62 3.01
N TRP A 97 -7.95 15.92 1.78
CA TRP A 97 -8.40 15.23 0.57
C TRP A 97 -8.02 13.74 0.56
N LEU A 98 -6.80 13.39 0.99
CA LEU A 98 -6.40 11.99 1.20
C LEU A 98 -7.22 11.32 2.31
N ASP A 99 -7.49 12.03 3.41
CA ASP A 99 -8.29 11.51 4.52
C ASP A 99 -9.74 11.21 4.10
N HIS A 100 -10.34 12.05 3.25
CA HIS A 100 -11.65 11.78 2.67
C HIS A 100 -11.64 10.52 1.81
N CYS A 101 -10.65 10.37 0.92
CA CYS A 101 -10.47 9.16 0.13
C CYS A 101 -10.32 7.91 1.01
N ASN A 102 -9.53 8.01 2.08
CA ASN A 102 -9.35 6.91 3.05
C ASN A 102 -10.66 6.55 3.76
N GLN A 103 -11.47 7.54 4.14
CA GLN A 103 -12.78 7.30 4.73
C GLN A 103 -13.76 6.62 3.75
N MET A 104 -13.66 6.93 2.45
CA MET A 104 -14.48 6.28 1.41
C MET A 104 -14.14 4.80 1.27
N TYR A 105 -12.84 4.44 1.23
CA TYR A 105 -12.42 3.04 1.24
C TYR A 105 -12.77 2.30 2.53
N ALA A 106 -12.73 3.01 3.67
CA ALA A 106 -13.15 2.46 4.96
C ALA A 106 -14.69 2.36 5.11
N GLY A 107 -15.49 2.85 4.16
CA GLY A 107 -16.95 2.90 4.28
C GLY A 107 -17.47 3.81 5.39
N THR A 108 -16.66 4.78 5.84
CA THR A 108 -16.94 5.68 6.99
C THR A 108 -17.15 7.14 6.60
N TYR A 109 -16.99 7.49 5.32
CA TYR A 109 -17.14 8.86 4.83
C TYR A 109 -18.54 9.41 5.11
N GLN A 110 -18.59 10.64 5.63
CA GLN A 110 -19.83 11.32 5.99
C GLN A 110 -20.24 12.27 4.87
N TRP A 111 -21.18 11.84 4.03
CA TRP A 111 -21.70 12.63 2.92
C TRP A 111 -22.51 13.83 3.41
N LEU A 112 -22.21 15.04 2.92
CA LEU A 112 -22.87 16.26 3.39
C LEU A 112 -24.39 16.25 3.16
N GLN A 113 -24.82 15.66 2.05
CA GLN A 113 -26.24 15.52 1.68
C GLN A 113 -26.93 14.31 2.30
N GLY A 114 -26.19 13.49 3.07
CA GLY A 114 -26.67 12.20 3.57
C GLY A 114 -26.64 11.10 2.50
N VAL A 115 -27.01 9.90 2.93
CA VAL A 115 -27.00 8.68 2.10
C VAL A 115 -28.44 8.33 1.69
N PRO A 116 -28.72 7.95 0.44
CA PRO A 116 -30.04 7.49 0.02
C PRO A 116 -30.52 6.30 0.84
N ALA A 117 -31.83 6.20 1.10
CA ALA A 117 -32.40 5.10 1.87
C ALA A 117 -32.17 3.72 1.23
N ASP A 118 -32.00 3.68 -0.09
CA ASP A 118 -31.80 2.49 -0.91
C ASP A 118 -30.32 2.27 -1.31
N PHE A 119 -29.39 3.04 -0.72
CA PHE A 119 -27.94 2.94 -0.98
C PHE A 119 -27.35 1.58 -0.56
N GLY A 120 -27.92 0.95 0.46
CA GLY A 120 -27.40 -0.27 1.05
C GLY A 120 -26.09 -0.04 1.81
N THR A 121 -25.19 -1.02 1.76
CA THR A 121 -23.88 -0.98 2.44
C THR A 121 -22.76 -0.80 1.42
N ALA A 122 -21.71 -0.07 1.80
CA ALA A 122 -20.47 0.01 1.05
C ALA A 122 -19.49 -1.06 1.52
N ALA A 123 -18.81 -1.72 0.58
CA ALA A 123 -17.72 -2.63 0.91
C ALA A 123 -16.58 -1.86 1.60
N ILE A 124 -15.95 -2.52 2.56
CA ILE A 124 -14.77 -1.98 3.25
C ILE A 124 -13.54 -2.53 2.54
N MET A 125 -12.72 -1.63 2.00
CA MET A 125 -11.39 -1.96 1.52
C MET A 125 -10.37 -1.54 2.59
N PRO A 126 -9.60 -2.47 3.17
CA PRO A 126 -8.64 -2.18 4.22
C PRO A 126 -7.37 -1.52 3.65
N ILE A 127 -7.51 -0.45 2.88
CA ILE A 127 -6.42 0.27 2.23
C ILE A 127 -6.47 1.73 2.66
N LYS A 128 -5.29 2.30 2.91
CA LYS A 128 -5.13 3.69 3.33
C LYS A 128 -3.95 4.32 2.62
N LEU A 129 -4.19 5.42 1.93
CA LEU A 129 -3.15 6.28 1.37
C LEU A 129 -2.52 7.12 2.48
N VAL A 130 -1.20 7.08 2.59
CA VAL A 130 -0.45 7.81 3.62
C VAL A 130 0.66 8.60 2.96
N LEU A 131 0.70 9.92 3.19
CA LEU A 131 1.79 10.76 2.71
C LEU A 131 3.13 10.17 3.15
N ALA A 132 4.08 10.13 2.22
CA ALA A 132 5.42 9.70 2.50
C ALA A 132 6.05 10.51 3.63
N LYS A 133 6.76 9.84 4.52
CA LYS A 133 7.51 10.43 5.63
C LYS A 133 9.02 10.34 5.42
N ARG A 134 9.45 9.53 4.45
CA ARG A 134 10.83 9.48 3.93
C ARG A 134 10.85 9.62 2.43
N ASP A 135 11.84 10.34 1.89
CA ASP A 135 12.07 10.47 0.45
C ASP A 135 12.91 9.29 -0.10
N PRO A 136 13.11 9.18 -1.42
CA PRO A 136 13.89 8.09 -2.02
C PRO A 136 15.35 8.04 -1.57
N ASN A 137 15.87 9.16 -1.03
CA ASN A 137 17.22 9.30 -0.49
C ASN A 137 17.25 9.11 1.03
N CYS A 138 16.16 8.61 1.64
CA CYS A 138 16.03 8.33 3.06
C CYS A 138 15.95 9.55 3.99
N ASN A 139 15.74 10.75 3.45
CA ASN A 139 15.56 11.96 4.25
C ASN A 139 14.10 12.12 4.71
N PRO A 140 13.84 12.77 5.85
CA PRO A 140 12.48 13.13 6.23
C PRO A 140 11.81 14.00 5.17
N THR A 141 10.54 13.76 4.90
CA THR A 141 9.73 14.52 3.93
C THR A 141 8.29 14.65 4.41
N THR A 142 7.56 15.63 3.87
CA THR A 142 6.11 15.74 4.03
C THR A 142 5.34 14.88 3.02
N GLY A 143 6.04 14.32 2.02
CA GLY A 143 5.41 13.58 0.93
C GLY A 143 4.72 14.48 -0.11
N ILE A 144 4.88 15.80 0.00
CA ILE A 144 4.34 16.78 -0.94
C ILE A 144 5.50 17.58 -1.54
N VAL A 145 5.65 17.51 -2.86
CA VAL A 145 6.70 18.21 -3.61
C VAL A 145 6.06 19.16 -4.60
N ARG A 146 6.57 20.38 -4.71
CA ARG A 146 5.95 21.44 -5.52
C ARG A 146 6.90 21.88 -6.63
N TYR A 147 6.36 21.99 -7.84
CA TYR A 147 7.11 22.33 -9.05
C TYR A 147 6.44 23.49 -9.78
N ASN A 148 7.26 24.32 -10.44
CA ASN A 148 6.77 25.41 -11.28
C ASN A 148 6.45 24.89 -12.69
N GLY A 149 5.19 24.53 -12.92
CA GLY A 149 4.68 24.04 -14.21
C GLY A 149 4.76 25.06 -15.33
N GLY A 150 4.80 26.36 -15.02
CA GLY A 150 4.92 27.43 -16.02
C GLY A 150 6.24 27.42 -16.81
N THR A 151 7.21 26.62 -16.38
CA THR A 151 8.42 26.30 -17.16
C THR A 151 8.12 25.47 -18.42
N ILE A 152 6.97 24.78 -18.46
CA ILE A 152 6.52 24.01 -19.62
C ILE A 152 5.62 24.91 -20.47
N SER A 153 6.00 25.09 -21.74
CA SER A 153 5.26 25.93 -22.69
C SER A 153 3.77 25.52 -22.78
N GLY A 154 2.88 26.49 -22.58
CA GLY A 154 1.42 26.31 -22.64
C GLY A 154 0.76 25.77 -21.36
N TYR A 155 1.53 25.39 -20.33
CA TYR A 155 0.97 24.83 -19.09
C TYR A 155 0.07 25.81 -18.33
N ASP A 156 0.48 27.06 -18.16
CA ASP A 156 -0.30 28.05 -17.40
C ASP A 156 -1.70 28.27 -18.00
N THR A 157 -1.77 28.28 -19.34
CA THR A 157 -3.02 28.51 -20.07
C THR A 157 -3.86 27.24 -20.15
N TYR A 158 -3.28 26.12 -20.60
CA TYR A 158 -4.01 24.92 -21.01
C TYR A 158 -3.87 23.73 -20.05
N GLY A 159 -2.88 23.76 -19.16
CA GLY A 159 -2.54 22.64 -18.28
C GLY A 159 -1.99 21.45 -19.07
N VAL A 160 -2.46 20.25 -18.73
CA VAL A 160 -2.06 19.01 -19.40
C VAL A 160 -3.04 18.72 -20.55
N LYS A 161 -2.50 18.41 -21.74
CA LYS A 161 -3.32 18.07 -22.90
C LYS A 161 -3.70 16.59 -22.89
N MET A 162 -4.94 16.30 -23.30
CA MET A 162 -5.42 14.94 -23.50
C MET A 162 -6.13 14.80 -24.85
N ASN A 163 -7.17 15.59 -25.09
CA ASN A 163 -7.95 15.55 -26.33
C ASN A 163 -7.61 16.71 -27.28
N THR A 164 -6.84 17.69 -26.82
CA THR A 164 -6.44 18.85 -27.61
C THR A 164 -4.96 18.82 -28.00
N SER A 165 -4.55 19.70 -28.91
CA SER A 165 -3.15 19.87 -29.32
C SER A 165 -2.34 20.81 -28.40
N SER A 166 -3.01 21.55 -27.50
CA SER A 166 -2.42 22.65 -26.73
C SER A 166 -2.24 22.28 -25.25
N GLY A 167 -1.06 22.57 -24.69
CA GLY A 167 -0.72 22.27 -23.30
C GLY A 167 0.44 21.29 -23.16
N ALA A 168 0.80 20.98 -21.92
CA ALA A 168 1.89 20.08 -21.56
C ALA A 168 1.50 18.61 -21.81
N THR A 169 2.46 17.78 -22.24
CA THR A 169 2.31 16.32 -22.18
C THR A 169 2.56 15.82 -20.75
N THR A 170 2.02 14.65 -20.42
CA THR A 170 2.37 13.95 -19.17
C THR A 170 3.87 13.65 -19.09
N ALA A 171 4.52 13.35 -20.22
CA ALA A 171 5.98 13.17 -20.27
C ALA A 171 6.77 14.43 -19.91
N GLN A 172 6.33 15.62 -20.34
CA GLN A 172 6.94 16.90 -19.93
C GLN A 172 6.74 17.16 -18.45
N VAL A 173 5.56 16.84 -17.90
CA VAL A 173 5.31 16.94 -16.46
C VAL A 173 6.22 16.00 -15.67
N ARG A 174 6.39 14.74 -16.10
CA ARG A 174 7.31 13.78 -15.48
C ARG A 174 8.78 14.19 -15.59
N ALA A 175 9.17 14.87 -16.66
CA ALA A 175 10.52 15.42 -16.79
C ALA A 175 10.78 16.55 -15.76
N LEU A 176 9.76 17.36 -15.44
CA LEU A 176 9.83 18.39 -14.41
C LEU A 176 9.74 17.82 -12.99
N ALA A 177 8.86 16.84 -12.80
CA ALA A 177 8.55 16.18 -11.54
C ALA A 177 8.72 14.66 -11.68
N PRO A 178 9.95 14.14 -11.52
CA PRO A 178 10.23 12.73 -11.71
C PRO A 178 9.52 11.83 -10.70
N HIS A 179 9.29 10.59 -11.13
CA HIS A 179 8.69 9.58 -10.28
C HIS A 179 9.56 9.31 -9.07
N TRP A 180 8.92 9.13 -7.92
CA TRP A 180 9.52 8.34 -6.86
C TRP A 180 9.32 6.86 -7.19
N PRO A 181 10.23 5.96 -6.76
CA PRO A 181 10.18 4.55 -7.16
C PRO A 181 8.83 3.90 -6.86
N GLU A 182 8.21 3.30 -7.87
CA GLU A 182 6.83 2.79 -7.84
C GLU A 182 6.69 1.53 -6.97
N ALA A 183 7.81 0.86 -6.70
CA ALA A 183 7.88 -0.21 -5.70
C ALA A 183 7.78 0.31 -4.26
N SER A 184 7.85 1.62 -4.04
CA SER A 184 7.86 2.23 -2.70
C SER A 184 6.85 3.35 -2.52
N TYR A 185 6.39 3.97 -3.61
CA TYR A 185 5.43 5.08 -3.59
C TYR A 185 4.44 5.00 -4.74
N PHE A 186 3.19 5.35 -4.47
CA PHE A 186 2.24 5.70 -5.53
C PHE A 186 2.36 7.20 -5.82
N ASN A 187 2.60 7.55 -7.09
CA ASN A 187 2.82 8.94 -7.53
C ASN A 187 1.49 9.60 -7.91
N ILE A 188 1.16 10.71 -7.26
CA ILE A 188 -0.05 11.50 -7.55
C ILE A 188 0.37 12.90 -8.01
N TYR A 189 -0.08 13.32 -9.19
CA TYR A 189 0.16 14.65 -9.73
C TYR A 189 -1.07 15.52 -9.56
N ILE A 190 -0.91 16.68 -8.91
CA ILE A 190 -1.94 17.71 -8.88
C ILE A 190 -1.59 18.76 -9.95
N ILE A 191 -2.43 18.88 -10.96
CA ILE A 191 -2.25 19.76 -12.12
C ILE A 191 -3.30 20.88 -12.16
N ASN A 192 -3.00 22.01 -12.78
CA ASN A 192 -3.92 23.16 -12.82
C ASN A 192 -5.19 22.91 -13.66
N LYS A 193 -5.05 22.36 -14.86
CA LYS A 193 -6.11 22.22 -15.88
C LYS A 193 -5.86 21.00 -16.76
N VAL A 194 -6.90 20.58 -17.46
CA VAL A 194 -6.83 19.58 -18.53
C VAL A 194 -7.53 20.15 -19.75
N ASP A 195 -6.84 20.18 -20.89
CA ASP A 195 -7.35 20.76 -22.15
C ASP A 195 -7.92 22.19 -21.97
N GLY A 196 -7.32 23.00 -21.09
CA GLY A 196 -7.76 24.35 -20.74
C GLY A 196 -8.95 24.43 -19.77
N GLY A 197 -9.61 23.31 -19.47
CA GLY A 197 -10.70 23.23 -18.50
C GLY A 197 -10.18 23.17 -17.06
N GLY A 198 -10.61 24.10 -16.21
CA GLY A 198 -10.24 24.14 -14.79
C GLY A 198 -11.22 23.44 -13.84
N GLN A 199 -12.52 23.43 -14.16
CA GLN A 199 -13.59 22.97 -13.25
C GLN A 199 -14.49 21.86 -13.84
N TYR A 200 -14.54 21.73 -15.17
CA TYR A 200 -15.38 20.76 -15.87
C TYR A 200 -14.57 19.88 -16.82
N GLY A 201 -15.18 18.82 -17.35
CA GLY A 201 -14.55 17.83 -18.21
C GLY A 201 -13.79 16.78 -17.42
N ILE A 202 -12.61 16.41 -17.90
CA ILE A 202 -11.78 15.35 -17.29
C ILE A 202 -11.24 15.81 -15.94
N MET A 203 -11.60 15.16 -14.85
CA MET A 203 -11.17 15.54 -13.49
C MET A 203 -9.85 14.89 -13.08
N GLY A 204 -9.61 13.67 -13.54
CA GLY A 204 -8.39 12.92 -13.31
C GLY A 204 -8.27 11.73 -14.24
N TRP A 205 -7.18 10.99 -14.07
CA TRP A 205 -6.95 9.67 -14.64
C TRP A 205 -5.92 8.92 -13.82
N ALA A 206 -5.88 7.60 -13.97
CA ALA A 206 -4.90 6.73 -13.35
C ALA A 206 -4.40 5.61 -14.28
N GLY A 207 -3.22 5.09 -13.98
CA GLY A 207 -2.72 3.85 -14.55
C GLY A 207 -3.25 2.62 -13.81
N LEU A 208 -3.50 1.52 -14.54
CA LEU A 208 -3.78 0.21 -13.94
C LEU A 208 -2.51 -0.38 -13.28
N PRO A 209 -2.64 -1.30 -12.31
CA PRO A 209 -1.47 -1.95 -11.70
C PRO A 209 -0.63 -2.75 -12.71
N GLN A 210 -1.22 -3.21 -13.81
CA GLN A 210 -0.53 -3.85 -14.93
C GLN A 210 0.33 -2.91 -15.80
N ASN A 211 0.12 -1.59 -15.73
CA ASN A 211 0.88 -0.66 -16.56
C ASN A 211 2.38 -0.70 -16.20
N PRO A 212 3.29 -0.37 -17.13
CA PRO A 212 4.70 -0.17 -16.78
C PRO A 212 4.86 0.88 -15.67
N ASN A 213 5.91 0.78 -14.86
CA ASN A 213 6.17 1.71 -13.75
C ASN A 213 6.09 3.20 -14.17
N ALA A 214 6.64 3.55 -15.33
CA ALA A 214 6.60 4.92 -15.87
C ALA A 214 5.20 5.42 -16.28
N SER A 215 4.16 4.59 -16.12
CA SER A 215 2.75 4.90 -16.38
C SER A 215 1.83 4.35 -15.28
N PHE A 216 2.39 4.06 -14.11
CA PHE A 216 1.66 3.71 -12.89
C PHE A 216 1.63 4.92 -11.95
N GLU A 217 0.79 5.89 -12.31
CA GLU A 217 0.57 7.12 -11.56
C GLU A 217 -0.88 7.57 -11.67
N SER A 218 -1.23 8.61 -10.91
CA SER A 218 -2.49 9.33 -11.09
C SER A 218 -2.26 10.81 -11.33
N PHE A 219 -3.06 11.41 -12.21
CA PHE A 219 -3.13 12.85 -12.43
C PHE A 219 -4.50 13.37 -12.04
N MET A 220 -4.51 14.51 -11.36
CA MET A 220 -5.68 15.08 -10.72
C MET A 220 -5.73 16.58 -10.93
N LYS A 221 -6.89 17.12 -11.32
CA LYS A 221 -7.08 18.57 -11.33
C LYS A 221 -7.01 19.12 -9.90
N SER A 222 -6.31 20.23 -9.71
CA SER A 222 -6.23 20.92 -8.43
C SER A 222 -7.59 21.33 -7.86
N PHE A 223 -8.59 21.50 -8.73
CA PHE A 223 -9.97 21.76 -8.34
C PHE A 223 -10.53 20.72 -7.36
N VAL A 224 -10.24 19.43 -7.57
CA VAL A 224 -10.87 18.32 -6.81
C VAL A 224 -10.41 18.26 -5.35
N VAL A 225 -9.20 18.74 -5.05
CA VAL A 225 -8.57 18.69 -3.72
C VAL A 225 -9.40 19.41 -2.64
N THR A 226 -10.17 20.43 -3.02
CA THR A 226 -11.00 21.21 -2.10
C THR A 226 -12.47 21.13 -2.44
N LEU A 227 -12.84 20.24 -3.35
CA LEU A 227 -14.22 20.03 -3.74
C LEU A 227 -14.95 19.25 -2.64
N GLN A 228 -16.12 19.74 -2.24
CA GLN A 228 -16.97 19.07 -1.27
C GLN A 228 -17.44 17.73 -1.84
N ASP A 229 -17.31 16.67 -1.04
CA ASP A 229 -17.68 15.29 -1.42
C ASP A 229 -16.98 14.83 -2.71
N ASP A 230 -15.71 15.24 -2.90
CA ASP A 230 -14.90 14.77 -4.01
C ASP A 230 -14.67 13.27 -3.94
N ILE A 231 -15.04 12.59 -5.02
CA ILE A 231 -14.78 11.16 -5.21
C ILE A 231 -13.65 10.87 -6.18
N THR A 232 -13.12 11.89 -6.85
CA THR A 232 -12.18 11.69 -7.97
C THR A 232 -10.99 10.85 -7.53
N LEU A 233 -10.40 11.13 -6.35
CA LEU A 233 -9.28 10.32 -5.86
C LEU A 233 -9.63 8.85 -5.62
N ALA A 234 -10.78 8.58 -5.01
CA ALA A 234 -11.22 7.21 -4.75
C ALA A 234 -11.55 6.46 -6.06
N HIS A 235 -12.11 7.16 -7.04
CA HIS A 235 -12.35 6.62 -8.38
C HIS A 235 -11.04 6.25 -9.09
N GLU A 236 -10.11 7.20 -9.22
CA GLU A 236 -8.85 6.96 -9.93
C GLU A 236 -7.94 5.99 -9.20
N PHE A 237 -7.88 6.04 -7.86
CA PHE A 237 -7.11 5.04 -7.13
C PHE A 237 -7.76 3.65 -7.21
N GLY A 238 -9.09 3.57 -7.38
CA GLY A 238 -9.79 2.34 -7.74
C GLY A 238 -9.23 1.72 -9.02
N HIS A 239 -9.01 2.53 -10.07
CA HIS A 239 -8.31 2.08 -11.27
C HIS A 239 -6.88 1.62 -10.97
N SER A 240 -6.12 2.34 -10.16
CA SER A 240 -4.76 1.90 -9.75
C SER A 240 -4.72 0.62 -8.93
N MET A 241 -5.87 0.16 -8.42
CA MET A 241 -6.01 -1.15 -7.79
C MET A 241 -6.57 -2.23 -8.72
N GLY A 242 -6.93 -1.90 -9.97
CA GLY A 242 -7.39 -2.86 -10.98
C GLY A 242 -8.90 -2.85 -11.23
N LEU A 243 -9.63 -1.85 -10.73
CA LEU A 243 -11.05 -1.67 -11.04
C LEU A 243 -11.23 -1.00 -12.42
N LEU A 244 -12.30 -1.40 -13.10
CA LEU A 244 -12.73 -0.83 -14.36
C LEU A 244 -14.03 -0.03 -14.13
N HIS A 245 -14.41 0.81 -15.09
CA HIS A 245 -15.74 1.43 -15.04
C HIS A 245 -16.82 0.36 -15.12
N THR A 246 -17.91 0.51 -14.37
CA THR A 246 -19.02 -0.48 -14.33
C THR A 246 -19.71 -0.65 -15.69
N PHE A 247 -19.53 0.31 -16.59
CA PHE A 247 -20.03 0.27 -17.96
C PHE A 247 -18.97 -0.22 -18.98
N GLY A 248 -17.83 -0.74 -18.51
CA GLY A 248 -16.73 -1.23 -19.32
C GLY A 248 -16.33 -0.25 -20.42
N ASN A 249 -16.20 -0.76 -21.66
CA ASN A 249 -15.89 0.04 -22.84
C ASN A 249 -17.13 0.66 -23.52
N ALA A 250 -18.30 0.66 -22.87
CA ALA A 250 -19.49 1.28 -23.44
C ALA A 250 -19.36 2.80 -23.51
N ASN A 251 -20.27 3.45 -24.23
CA ASN A 251 -20.28 4.90 -24.34
C ASN A 251 -20.38 5.54 -22.94
N SER A 252 -19.40 6.39 -22.61
CA SER A 252 -19.30 7.01 -21.30
C SER A 252 -20.21 8.23 -21.10
N SER A 253 -20.90 8.68 -22.16
CA SER A 253 -21.77 9.86 -22.16
C SER A 253 -23.08 9.60 -22.94
N PRO A 254 -23.89 8.60 -22.55
CA PRO A 254 -25.14 8.31 -23.24
C PRO A 254 -26.15 9.45 -23.09
N PRO A 255 -27.18 9.55 -23.95
CA PRO A 255 -28.25 10.52 -23.78
C PRO A 255 -28.98 10.34 -22.44
N ALA A 256 -29.30 11.46 -21.78
CA ALA A 256 -30.02 11.45 -20.50
C ALA A 256 -31.35 10.69 -20.60
N GLY A 257 -31.63 9.80 -19.65
CA GLY A 257 -32.86 9.03 -19.56
C GLY A 257 -33.07 8.02 -20.70
N THR A 258 -32.03 7.69 -21.48
CA THR A 258 -32.17 6.75 -22.60
C THR A 258 -32.62 5.37 -22.13
N THR A 259 -33.56 4.80 -22.88
CA THR A 259 -34.06 3.43 -22.71
C THR A 259 -33.43 2.45 -23.71
N SER A 260 -32.58 2.93 -24.62
CA SER A 260 -31.88 2.08 -25.59
C SER A 260 -30.82 1.22 -24.92
N THR A 261 -30.78 -0.06 -25.29
CA THR A 261 -29.75 -1.01 -24.86
C THR A 261 -28.44 -0.89 -25.65
N ASP A 262 -28.37 -0.03 -26.66
CA ASP A 262 -27.16 0.19 -27.47
C ASP A 262 -26.00 0.80 -26.66
N TYR A 263 -26.31 1.39 -25.50
CA TYR A 263 -25.35 2.01 -24.59
C TYR A 263 -24.91 1.07 -23.45
N CYS A 264 -25.38 -0.17 -23.43
CA CYS A 264 -25.00 -1.16 -22.44
C CYS A 264 -23.69 -1.86 -22.85
N PRO A 265 -22.81 -2.22 -21.89
CA PRO A 265 -21.60 -2.97 -22.20
C PRO A 265 -21.91 -4.34 -22.81
N LEU A 266 -21.01 -4.85 -23.65
CA LEU A 266 -21.18 -6.11 -24.38
C LEU A 266 -20.87 -7.33 -23.49
N GLN A 267 -21.70 -8.36 -23.57
CA GLN A 267 -21.49 -9.65 -22.89
C GLN A 267 -20.87 -10.69 -23.83
N THR A 268 -19.61 -10.47 -24.21
CA THR A 268 -18.93 -11.26 -25.24
C THR A 268 -18.68 -12.71 -24.79
N ASN A 269 -18.43 -12.92 -23.50
CA ASN A 269 -18.10 -14.22 -22.92
C ASN A 269 -19.27 -14.89 -22.21
N ASN A 270 -20.36 -14.15 -21.99
CA ASN A 270 -21.46 -14.52 -21.10
C ASN A 270 -20.96 -14.93 -19.70
N ASN A 271 -20.00 -14.17 -19.18
CA ASN A 271 -19.34 -14.43 -17.90
C ASN A 271 -18.98 -13.11 -17.21
N CYS A 272 -19.63 -12.83 -16.07
CA CYS A 272 -19.41 -11.61 -15.29
C CYS A 272 -17.98 -11.41 -14.77
N ASN A 273 -17.15 -12.47 -14.72
CA ASN A 273 -15.74 -12.33 -14.37
C ASN A 273 -14.87 -11.80 -15.53
N ARG A 274 -15.44 -11.66 -16.74
CA ARG A 274 -14.72 -11.25 -17.96
C ARG A 274 -15.43 -10.17 -18.77
N ASP A 275 -16.75 -10.13 -18.70
CA ASP A 275 -17.56 -9.10 -19.35
C ASP A 275 -17.72 -7.88 -18.44
N ASP A 276 -18.17 -6.77 -19.03
CA ASP A 276 -18.44 -5.50 -18.33
C ASP A 276 -17.19 -4.96 -17.58
N ASP A 277 -17.20 -4.94 -16.25
CA ASP A 277 -16.08 -4.54 -15.39
C ASP A 277 -15.33 -5.73 -14.76
N GLY A 278 -15.71 -6.96 -15.14
CA GLY A 278 -15.10 -8.19 -14.65
C GLY A 278 -15.40 -8.48 -13.17
N VAL A 279 -16.49 -7.94 -12.64
CA VAL A 279 -16.97 -8.14 -11.27
C VAL A 279 -18.42 -8.65 -11.31
N CYS A 280 -18.73 -9.68 -10.51
CA CYS A 280 -20.03 -10.37 -10.60
C CYS A 280 -21.14 -9.80 -9.72
N ASP A 281 -20.78 -9.02 -8.70
CA ASP A 281 -21.73 -8.34 -7.82
C ASP A 281 -21.96 -6.86 -8.20
N THR A 282 -21.34 -6.42 -9.28
CA THR A 282 -21.64 -5.16 -9.96
C THR A 282 -22.69 -5.44 -11.02
N GLU A 283 -23.85 -4.79 -10.88
CA GLU A 283 -24.92 -4.93 -11.87
C GLU A 283 -24.48 -4.30 -13.20
N ARG A 284 -24.64 -5.05 -14.30
CA ARG A 284 -24.43 -4.53 -15.66
C ARG A 284 -25.20 -3.24 -15.89
N SER A 285 -24.52 -2.16 -16.23
CA SER A 285 -25.17 -0.86 -16.44
C SER A 285 -24.44 0.00 -17.47
N ARG A 286 -25.15 0.96 -18.06
CA ARG A 286 -24.55 2.03 -18.87
C ARG A 286 -23.93 3.10 -17.96
N SER A 287 -23.15 4.00 -18.54
CA SER A 287 -22.74 5.23 -17.83
C SER A 287 -23.95 6.07 -17.45
N LEU A 288 -23.93 6.67 -16.26
CA LEU A 288 -24.98 7.56 -15.76
C LEU A 288 -24.58 9.05 -15.76
N LEU A 289 -23.54 9.41 -16.51
CA LEU A 289 -23.02 10.79 -16.60
C LEU A 289 -24.08 11.84 -16.90
N SER A 290 -25.03 11.50 -17.77
CA SER A 290 -26.07 12.43 -18.23
C SER A 290 -27.36 12.36 -17.41
N ASP A 291 -27.50 11.39 -16.49
CA ASP A 291 -28.73 11.18 -15.74
C ASP A 291 -28.75 12.03 -14.48
N PHE A 292 -29.69 12.98 -14.44
CA PHE A 292 -29.94 13.79 -13.25
C PHE A 292 -31.45 14.03 -13.08
N PRO A 293 -32.02 13.74 -11.89
CA PRO A 293 -31.36 13.11 -10.74
C PRO A 293 -30.92 11.66 -11.04
N THR A 294 -29.98 11.13 -10.26
CA THR A 294 -29.57 9.72 -10.38
C THR A 294 -30.78 8.81 -10.16
N PRO A 295 -30.93 7.72 -10.94
CA PRO A 295 -31.95 6.70 -10.72
C PRO A 295 -31.94 6.12 -9.29
N THR A 296 -33.04 5.51 -8.89
CA THR A 296 -33.23 4.80 -7.61
C THR A 296 -33.50 3.33 -7.86
N ASN A 297 -33.56 2.51 -6.81
CA ASN A 297 -33.96 1.10 -6.92
C ASN A 297 -35.44 0.90 -7.35
N ALA A 298 -36.21 1.98 -7.53
CA ALA A 298 -37.54 1.95 -8.13
C ALA A 298 -37.50 2.12 -9.66
N ASP A 299 -36.39 2.60 -10.22
CA ASP A 299 -36.23 2.87 -11.63
C ASP A 299 -35.66 1.66 -12.39
N MET A 300 -36.02 1.55 -13.67
CA MET A 300 -35.60 0.44 -14.53
C MET A 300 -34.17 0.62 -15.04
N ASN A 301 -33.33 -0.39 -14.86
CA ASN A 301 -32.08 -0.57 -15.59
C ASN A 301 -32.36 -1.37 -16.87
N TYR A 302 -32.37 -0.68 -18.01
CA TYR A 302 -32.63 -1.28 -19.32
C TYR A 302 -31.55 -2.29 -19.76
N CYS A 303 -30.33 -2.24 -19.18
CA CYS A 303 -29.28 -3.21 -19.49
C CYS A 303 -29.54 -4.61 -18.92
N THR A 304 -30.31 -4.70 -17.83
CA THR A 304 -30.67 -5.95 -17.15
C THR A 304 -32.16 -6.28 -17.24
N ASN A 305 -32.97 -5.35 -17.79
CA ASN A 305 -34.43 -5.42 -17.80
C ASN A 305 -35.00 -5.67 -16.38
N SER A 306 -34.34 -5.11 -15.37
CA SER A 306 -34.67 -5.19 -13.95
C SER A 306 -34.51 -3.80 -13.33
N ASN A 307 -35.02 -3.59 -12.12
CA ASN A 307 -34.75 -2.35 -11.41
C ASN A 307 -33.29 -2.28 -10.97
N TYR A 308 -32.74 -1.06 -10.85
CA TYR A 308 -31.40 -0.84 -10.33
C TYR A 308 -31.20 -1.49 -8.95
N GLN A 309 -30.01 -2.05 -8.74
CA GLN A 309 -29.62 -2.77 -7.52
C GLN A 309 -28.36 -2.19 -6.84
N GLY A 310 -28.06 -0.92 -7.08
CA GLY A 310 -26.99 -0.17 -6.41
C GLY A 310 -25.81 0.22 -7.30
N VAL A 311 -25.72 -0.24 -8.55
CA VAL A 311 -24.69 0.20 -9.51
C VAL A 311 -24.74 1.70 -9.80
N GLN A 312 -25.91 2.31 -9.68
CA GLN A 312 -26.08 3.75 -9.82
C GLN A 312 -25.40 4.56 -8.71
N TYR A 313 -25.06 3.92 -7.59
CA TYR A 313 -24.27 4.48 -6.51
C TYR A 313 -22.81 4.00 -6.54
N ASN A 314 -22.40 3.26 -7.58
CA ASN A 314 -21.06 2.70 -7.62
C ASN A 314 -20.01 3.79 -7.88
N MET A 315 -18.91 3.76 -7.12
CA MET A 315 -17.78 4.69 -7.24
C MET A 315 -17.18 4.68 -8.66
N MET A 316 -17.26 3.54 -9.37
CA MET A 316 -16.70 3.34 -10.71
C MET A 316 -17.72 3.62 -11.84
N ASN A 317 -18.88 4.22 -11.55
CA ASN A 317 -19.77 4.79 -12.55
C ASN A 317 -19.64 6.32 -12.57
N TYR A 318 -20.06 6.96 -13.66
CA TYR A 318 -20.14 8.42 -13.78
C TYR A 318 -21.47 8.98 -13.31
N SER A 319 -22.09 8.37 -12.30
CA SER A 319 -23.31 8.89 -11.73
C SER A 319 -23.10 10.31 -11.17
N ASN A 320 -24.18 11.04 -10.92
CA ASN A 320 -24.15 12.23 -10.06
C ASN A 320 -24.99 12.00 -8.79
N PRO A 321 -24.70 10.94 -8.01
CA PRO A 321 -25.45 10.60 -6.81
C PRO A 321 -24.99 11.47 -5.65
N ILE A 322 -25.78 11.42 -4.58
CA ILE A 322 -25.45 12.10 -3.32
C ILE A 322 -24.44 11.31 -2.46
N ALA A 323 -24.17 10.03 -2.80
CA ALA A 323 -23.21 9.16 -2.13
C ALA A 323 -22.71 8.04 -3.06
N TYR A 324 -21.51 7.52 -2.81
CA TYR A 324 -20.88 6.45 -3.60
C TYR A 324 -20.35 5.28 -2.76
N LYS A 325 -20.33 4.09 -3.34
CA LYS A 325 -19.82 2.85 -2.73
C LYS A 325 -19.04 1.98 -3.69
N PHE A 326 -18.24 1.09 -3.13
CA PHE A 326 -17.74 -0.10 -3.83
C PHE A 326 -18.53 -1.34 -3.43
N THR A 327 -18.45 -2.40 -4.24
CA THR A 327 -18.99 -3.73 -3.93
C THR A 327 -17.91 -4.65 -3.33
N ASP A 328 -18.32 -5.77 -2.75
CA ASP A 328 -17.38 -6.74 -2.15
C ASP A 328 -16.55 -7.43 -3.26
N GLY A 329 -17.14 -7.69 -4.42
CA GLY A 329 -16.43 -8.19 -5.59
C GLY A 329 -15.40 -7.20 -6.15
N GLN A 330 -15.67 -5.89 -6.06
CA GLN A 330 -14.66 -4.87 -6.37
C GLN A 330 -13.51 -4.88 -5.35
N HIS A 331 -13.79 -5.11 -4.07
CA HIS A 331 -12.73 -5.30 -3.07
C HIS A 331 -11.85 -6.51 -3.41
N ASP A 332 -12.47 -7.65 -3.72
CA ASP A 332 -11.74 -8.90 -4.03
C ASP A 332 -10.90 -8.76 -5.30
N ARG A 333 -11.46 -8.13 -6.34
CA ARG A 333 -10.70 -7.81 -7.57
C ARG A 333 -9.52 -6.89 -7.26
N SER A 334 -9.75 -5.81 -6.50
CA SER A 334 -8.71 -4.85 -6.15
C SER A 334 -7.57 -5.50 -5.37
N ALA A 335 -7.90 -6.30 -4.37
CA ALA A 335 -6.90 -7.03 -3.58
C ALA A 335 -6.07 -7.97 -4.47
N LEU A 336 -6.71 -8.71 -5.36
CA LEU A 336 -6.03 -9.64 -6.25
C LEU A 336 -5.03 -8.93 -7.18
N TYR A 337 -5.50 -7.95 -7.95
CA TYR A 337 -4.65 -7.28 -8.95
C TYR A 337 -3.57 -6.43 -8.31
N PHE A 338 -3.94 -5.65 -7.29
CA PHE A 338 -3.00 -4.75 -6.63
C PHE A 338 -1.89 -5.52 -5.90
N PHE A 339 -2.21 -6.57 -5.15
CA PHE A 339 -1.16 -7.28 -4.40
C PHE A 339 -0.31 -8.20 -5.27
N ALA A 340 -0.85 -8.74 -6.38
CA ALA A 340 -0.05 -9.52 -7.32
C ALA A 340 1.00 -8.65 -8.03
N LEU A 341 0.64 -7.43 -8.44
CA LEU A 341 1.47 -6.59 -9.33
C LEU A 341 2.16 -5.41 -8.62
N ARG A 342 1.65 -5.01 -7.45
CA ARG A 342 2.06 -3.82 -6.68
C ARG A 342 2.18 -4.10 -5.18
N GLY A 343 2.28 -5.37 -4.77
CA GLY A 343 2.36 -5.79 -3.37
C GLY A 343 3.46 -5.09 -2.57
N ALA A 344 4.58 -4.73 -3.22
CA ALA A 344 5.69 -3.98 -2.63
C ALA A 344 5.24 -2.67 -1.94
N LEU A 345 4.22 -1.99 -2.46
CA LEU A 345 3.70 -0.77 -1.85
C LEU A 345 3.13 -0.99 -0.45
N SER A 346 2.58 -2.17 -0.17
CA SER A 346 2.03 -2.52 1.15
C SER A 346 3.08 -2.76 2.22
N THR A 347 4.31 -3.11 1.80
CA THR A 347 5.42 -3.39 2.71
C THR A 347 6.44 -2.25 2.79
N SER A 348 6.34 -1.29 1.87
CA SER A 348 7.18 -0.09 1.81
C SER A 348 7.25 0.65 3.15
N LEU A 349 8.46 1.12 3.48
CA LEU A 349 8.73 1.98 4.62
C LEU A 349 8.53 3.47 4.29
N GLY A 350 8.10 3.81 3.06
CA GLY A 350 7.88 5.18 2.60
C GLY A 350 6.98 6.02 3.52
N ALA A 351 5.94 5.41 4.11
CA ALA A 351 5.01 6.04 5.05
C ALA A 351 5.51 6.07 6.52
N THR A 352 6.70 5.55 6.78
CA THR A 352 7.34 5.54 8.10
C THR A 352 8.43 6.61 8.16
N ALA A 353 8.50 7.42 9.23
CA ALA A 353 9.56 8.41 9.35
C ALA A 353 10.94 7.73 9.43
N PRO A 354 12.02 8.28 8.81
CA PRO A 354 13.35 7.71 8.89
C PRO A 354 13.79 7.47 10.34
N SER A 355 14.35 6.29 10.63
CA SER A 355 15.00 5.98 11.90
C SER A 355 16.51 6.15 11.78
N THR A 356 17.18 6.51 12.87
CA THR A 356 18.65 6.56 12.94
C THR A 356 19.30 5.16 13.02
N SER A 357 18.62 4.13 12.51
CA SER A 357 19.11 2.75 12.55
C SER A 357 20.31 2.59 11.62
N THR A 358 21.41 2.10 12.17
CA THR A 358 22.59 1.77 11.37
C THR A 358 22.26 0.60 10.44
N PRO A 359 22.59 0.66 9.14
CA PRO A 359 22.43 -0.48 8.25
C PRO A 359 23.13 -1.72 8.83
N ILE A 360 22.51 -2.89 8.69
CA ILE A 360 23.09 -4.15 9.20
C ILE A 360 24.44 -4.44 8.53
N GLY A 361 24.66 -3.92 7.32
CA GLY A 361 25.84 -4.13 6.49
C GLY A 361 25.46 -4.96 5.26
N THR A 362 26.43 -5.20 4.37
CA THR A 362 26.24 -6.04 3.18
C THR A 362 27.00 -7.35 3.39
N PRO A 363 26.37 -8.52 3.17
CA PRO A 363 27.02 -9.82 3.31
C PRO A 363 28.00 -10.08 2.16
N VAL A 364 28.80 -11.13 2.30
CA VAL A 364 29.68 -11.60 1.22
C VAL A 364 28.82 -11.95 -0.02
N ALA A 365 29.37 -11.69 -1.20
CA ALA A 365 28.73 -12.06 -2.46
C ALA A 365 28.71 -13.59 -2.60
N ALA A 366 27.60 -14.13 -3.08
CA ALA A 366 27.47 -15.55 -3.40
C ALA A 366 27.26 -15.74 -4.90
N CYS A 367 27.26 -16.99 -5.35
CA CYS A 367 26.76 -17.35 -6.67
C CYS A 367 25.35 -16.75 -6.91
N THR A 368 24.93 -16.55 -8.15
CA THR A 368 23.53 -16.21 -8.49
C THR A 368 22.96 -17.30 -9.40
N PRO A 369 21.64 -17.48 -9.47
CA PRO A 369 21.03 -18.33 -10.49
C PRO A 369 21.50 -17.94 -11.90
N SER A 370 21.70 -18.93 -12.77
CA SER A 370 22.25 -18.72 -14.12
C SER A 370 21.24 -18.19 -15.13
N GLY A 371 19.95 -18.17 -14.78
CA GLY A 371 18.87 -17.67 -15.63
C GLY A 371 17.58 -18.48 -15.48
N LEU A 372 16.65 -18.23 -16.42
CA LEU A 372 15.39 -18.93 -16.59
C LEU A 372 15.44 -19.83 -17.81
N VAL A 373 14.92 -21.05 -17.72
CA VAL A 373 14.71 -21.92 -18.89
C VAL A 373 13.57 -21.38 -19.77
N ASN A 374 12.47 -20.93 -19.15
CA ASN A 374 11.21 -20.68 -19.85
C ASN A 374 10.76 -19.21 -19.80
N ALA A 375 11.71 -18.27 -19.80
CA ALA A 375 11.45 -16.83 -19.66
C ALA A 375 10.41 -16.26 -20.66
N ALA A 376 10.31 -16.84 -21.85
CA ALA A 376 9.41 -16.37 -22.91
C ALA A 376 7.96 -16.86 -22.76
N THR A 377 7.68 -17.75 -21.81
CA THR A 377 6.36 -18.33 -21.54
C THR A 377 5.95 -18.15 -20.08
N GLU A 378 6.50 -17.13 -19.43
CA GLU A 378 6.26 -16.87 -18.02
C GLU A 378 4.94 -16.10 -17.81
N ASP A 379 3.88 -16.87 -17.57
CA ASP A 379 2.50 -16.40 -17.52
C ASP A 379 1.86 -16.60 -16.13
N PHE A 380 2.64 -16.81 -15.06
CA PHE A 380 2.10 -17.18 -13.73
C PHE A 380 2.65 -16.37 -12.55
N LEU A 381 3.39 -15.27 -12.80
CA LEU A 381 3.95 -14.40 -11.76
C LEU A 381 4.79 -15.20 -10.75
N VAL A 382 5.63 -16.12 -11.22
CA VAL A 382 6.31 -17.11 -10.37
C VAL A 382 7.47 -16.46 -9.61
N GLY A 383 7.45 -16.59 -8.29
CA GLY A 383 8.47 -16.01 -7.41
C GLY A 383 7.96 -15.85 -5.98
N PRO A 384 8.83 -15.45 -5.03
CA PRO A 384 8.35 -14.96 -3.75
C PRO A 384 7.46 -13.74 -3.98
N THR A 385 6.27 -13.72 -3.37
CA THR A 385 5.40 -12.53 -3.37
C THR A 385 5.38 -11.83 -2.01
N LEU A 386 5.88 -12.51 -0.99
CA LEU A 386 6.21 -11.96 0.32
C LEU A 386 7.32 -12.79 0.95
N VAL A 387 8.33 -12.15 1.53
CA VAL A 387 9.26 -12.79 2.47
C VAL A 387 9.19 -12.06 3.81
N LYS A 388 8.95 -12.82 4.87
CA LYS A 388 8.87 -12.30 6.24
C LYS A 388 9.70 -13.13 7.20
N LEU A 389 10.65 -12.48 7.87
CA LEU A 389 11.56 -13.06 8.87
C LEU A 389 12.06 -11.96 9.80
N GLY A 390 11.70 -12.01 11.08
CA GLY A 390 12.05 -10.94 12.02
C GLY A 390 11.56 -9.57 11.51
N ASN A 391 12.49 -8.64 11.30
CA ASN A 391 12.20 -7.33 10.71
C ASN A 391 12.10 -7.34 9.18
N ILE A 392 12.53 -8.40 8.49
CA ILE A 392 12.30 -8.56 7.06
C ILE A 392 10.80 -8.70 6.84
N ASN A 393 10.26 -7.87 5.97
CA ASN A 393 8.88 -7.88 5.53
C ASN A 393 8.84 -7.19 4.17
N ASN A 394 9.09 -7.96 3.12
CA ASN A 394 9.26 -7.45 1.77
C ASN A 394 8.33 -8.20 0.84
N ALA A 395 7.40 -7.46 0.23
CA ALA A 395 6.57 -7.97 -0.85
C ALA A 395 7.18 -7.59 -2.19
N SER A 396 7.01 -8.46 -3.15
CA SER A 396 7.56 -8.37 -4.50
C SER A 396 6.58 -9.00 -5.49
N THR A 397 6.88 -8.84 -6.77
CA THR A 397 6.12 -9.46 -7.84
C THR A 397 7.02 -10.51 -8.46
N GLY A 398 6.49 -11.72 -8.63
CA GLY A 398 7.21 -12.79 -9.30
C GLY A 398 7.48 -12.48 -10.78
N VAL A 399 8.29 -13.33 -11.39
CA VAL A 399 8.68 -13.21 -12.80
C VAL A 399 7.45 -13.29 -13.70
N TRP A 400 7.41 -12.45 -14.73
CA TRP A 400 6.49 -12.62 -15.84
C TRP A 400 7.08 -12.08 -17.15
N THR A 401 6.44 -12.38 -18.27
CA THR A 401 6.96 -12.08 -19.62
C THR A 401 7.44 -10.64 -19.83
N TYR A 402 6.80 -9.62 -19.23
CA TYR A 402 7.24 -8.21 -19.35
C TYR A 402 8.04 -7.67 -18.15
N ALA A 403 8.28 -8.48 -17.12
CA ALA A 403 9.27 -8.22 -16.09
C ALA A 403 10.02 -9.54 -15.76
N PRO A 404 10.92 -9.99 -16.65
CA PRO A 404 11.58 -11.29 -16.53
C PRO A 404 12.74 -11.25 -15.52
N ASN A 405 12.57 -10.54 -14.39
CA ASN A 405 13.63 -10.46 -13.39
C ASN A 405 13.61 -11.68 -12.47
N TYR A 406 14.51 -12.62 -12.75
CA TYR A 406 14.64 -13.88 -12.03
C TYR A 406 15.55 -13.82 -10.80
N TYR A 407 16.24 -12.70 -10.59
CA TYR A 407 17.13 -12.51 -9.45
C TYR A 407 17.07 -11.09 -8.91
N GLU A 408 16.66 -10.95 -7.65
CA GLU A 408 16.62 -9.69 -6.93
C GLU A 408 17.60 -9.73 -5.75
N ASP A 409 18.54 -8.78 -5.72
CA ASP A 409 19.47 -8.63 -4.58
C ASP A 409 19.03 -7.47 -3.68
N TYR A 410 18.40 -7.80 -2.55
CA TYR A 410 18.00 -6.82 -1.56
C TYR A 410 19.02 -6.60 -0.44
N THR A 411 20.21 -7.21 -0.54
CA THR A 411 21.26 -7.07 0.47
C THR A 411 21.88 -5.67 0.52
N GLY A 412 21.75 -4.91 -0.58
CA GLY A 412 22.09 -3.49 -0.65
C GLY A 412 20.88 -2.55 -0.68
N ALA A 413 19.67 -3.05 -0.41
CA ALA A 413 18.46 -2.24 -0.53
C ALA A 413 18.50 -1.04 0.42
N ASN A 414 17.98 0.09 -0.06
CA ASN A 414 17.93 1.33 0.70
C ASN A 414 16.86 1.26 1.81
N CYS A 415 16.76 2.31 2.62
CA CYS A 415 15.85 2.39 3.76
C CYS A 415 14.34 2.31 3.41
N LEU A 416 13.97 2.17 2.14
CA LEU A 416 12.57 2.13 1.70
C LEU A 416 11.95 0.74 1.86
N LYS A 417 12.78 -0.30 1.95
CA LYS A 417 12.32 -1.69 2.10
C LYS A 417 12.82 -2.30 3.40
N ALA A 418 12.03 -3.20 3.97
CA ALA A 418 12.40 -3.96 5.14
C ALA A 418 13.03 -5.30 4.70
N THR A 419 14.32 -5.28 4.36
CA THR A 419 15.04 -6.40 3.72
C THR A 419 16.21 -6.94 4.54
N SER A 420 16.35 -6.46 5.78
CA SER A 420 17.36 -6.97 6.70
C SER A 420 16.82 -7.13 8.12
N THR A 421 17.38 -8.08 8.86
CA THR A 421 17.01 -8.32 10.25
C THR A 421 18.18 -8.81 11.10
N GLU A 422 18.15 -8.46 12.38
CA GLU A 422 18.94 -9.16 13.40
C GLU A 422 18.12 -10.32 13.95
N LEU A 423 18.78 -11.44 14.28
CA LEU A 423 18.17 -12.64 14.82
C LEU A 423 18.96 -13.12 16.05
N ALA A 424 18.26 -13.58 17.08
CA ALA A 424 18.92 -14.18 18.24
C ALA A 424 19.46 -15.57 17.88
N ILE A 425 20.73 -15.83 18.20
CA ILE A 425 21.29 -17.18 18.20
C ILE A 425 20.58 -18.06 19.25
N ASN A 426 20.47 -19.36 18.98
CA ASN A 426 19.81 -20.35 19.84
C ASN A 426 18.30 -20.16 20.06
N GLN A 427 17.65 -19.30 19.27
CA GLN A 427 16.19 -19.21 19.23
C GLN A 427 15.67 -19.76 17.90
N THR A 428 14.55 -20.48 17.98
CA THR A 428 13.79 -20.87 16.78
C THR A 428 13.27 -19.61 16.11
N GLN A 429 13.59 -19.46 14.84
CA GLN A 429 13.12 -18.40 13.96
C GLN A 429 12.01 -18.94 13.06
N SER A 430 11.03 -18.09 12.76
CA SER A 430 9.96 -18.41 11.80
C SER A 430 10.13 -17.59 10.55
N ILE A 431 10.09 -18.25 9.40
CA ILE A 431 10.07 -17.61 8.08
C ILE A 431 8.73 -17.90 7.39
N GLN A 432 8.15 -16.86 6.81
CA GLN A 432 6.97 -16.98 5.96
C GLN A 432 7.35 -16.55 4.54
N VAL A 433 6.95 -17.34 3.55
CA VAL A 433 7.06 -17.01 2.14
C VAL A 433 5.68 -17.14 1.49
N ASN A 434 5.20 -16.09 0.83
CA ASN A 434 4.01 -16.20 0.00
C ASN A 434 4.42 -16.48 -1.46
N VAL A 435 3.54 -17.19 -2.16
CA VAL A 435 3.67 -17.52 -3.59
C VAL A 435 2.33 -17.29 -4.28
N THR A 436 2.34 -17.20 -5.60
CA THR A 436 1.13 -17.16 -6.45
C THR A 436 1.09 -18.38 -7.34
N ASP A 437 -0.12 -18.84 -7.66
CA ASP A 437 -0.36 -20.06 -8.45
C ASP A 437 0.09 -21.38 -7.77
N SER A 438 -0.51 -22.49 -8.20
CA SER A 438 -0.27 -23.85 -7.67
C SER A 438 1.10 -24.40 -8.09
N ASN A 439 1.56 -25.51 -7.48
CA ASN A 439 2.81 -26.22 -7.87
C ASN A 439 4.12 -25.41 -7.72
N ASN A 440 4.09 -24.34 -6.94
CA ASN A 440 5.30 -23.63 -6.54
C ASN A 440 6.05 -24.41 -5.47
N SER A 441 7.37 -24.45 -5.57
CA SER A 441 8.28 -25.00 -4.57
C SER A 441 9.14 -23.89 -3.99
N VAL A 442 9.33 -23.91 -2.66
CA VAL A 442 10.11 -22.91 -1.92
C VAL A 442 11.38 -23.55 -1.38
N ARG A 443 12.51 -22.85 -1.47
CA ARG A 443 13.73 -23.17 -0.73
C ARG A 443 14.33 -21.91 -0.11
N VAL A 444 14.91 -22.06 1.07
CA VAL A 444 15.57 -20.98 1.81
C VAL A 444 16.92 -21.44 2.31
N TRP A 445 17.97 -20.66 2.01
CA TRP A 445 19.32 -20.88 2.51
C TRP A 445 19.82 -19.70 3.33
N ILE A 446 20.73 -19.95 4.27
CA ILE A 446 21.51 -18.92 4.98
C ILE A 446 22.98 -19.34 4.97
N ASP A 447 23.85 -18.51 4.39
CA ASP A 447 25.31 -18.69 4.44
C ASP A 447 25.80 -18.40 5.87
N TYR A 448 25.78 -19.43 6.72
CA TYR A 448 26.07 -19.32 8.16
C TYR A 448 27.55 -19.10 8.43
N ASN A 449 28.41 -19.60 7.54
CA ASN A 449 29.86 -19.53 7.68
C ASN A 449 30.46 -18.30 6.96
N ASN A 450 29.64 -17.55 6.21
CA ASN A 450 29.96 -16.34 5.47
C ASN A 450 31.08 -16.52 4.42
N ASN A 451 31.12 -17.69 3.75
CA ASN A 451 32.16 -18.03 2.77
C ASN A 451 31.75 -17.73 1.31
N GLY A 452 30.51 -17.28 1.06
CA GLY A 452 29.99 -16.98 -0.27
C GLY A 452 29.47 -18.20 -1.05
N THR A 453 29.34 -19.36 -0.41
CA THR A 453 28.83 -20.61 -1.00
C THR A 453 27.72 -21.18 -0.15
N PHE A 454 26.58 -21.49 -0.76
CA PHE A 454 25.48 -22.15 -0.05
C PHE A 454 25.69 -23.67 0.00
N GLU A 455 26.00 -24.22 1.16
CA GLU A 455 26.14 -25.67 1.32
C GLU A 455 24.81 -26.38 1.63
N THR A 456 24.79 -27.71 1.51
CA THR A 456 23.59 -28.50 1.82
C THR A 456 23.15 -28.34 3.27
N SER A 457 24.09 -28.17 4.21
CA SER A 457 23.78 -27.90 5.63
C SER A 457 23.16 -26.53 5.89
N GLU A 458 23.16 -25.65 4.89
CA GLU A 458 22.68 -24.27 4.99
C GLU A 458 21.27 -24.09 4.43
N LEU A 459 20.65 -25.15 3.88
CA LEU A 459 19.22 -25.16 3.57
C LEU A 459 18.42 -25.18 4.87
N VAL A 460 17.75 -24.07 5.18
CA VAL A 460 17.05 -23.86 6.48
C VAL A 460 15.56 -24.14 6.41
N ALA A 461 14.94 -24.00 5.24
CA ALA A 461 13.50 -24.22 5.07
C ALA A 461 13.19 -24.63 3.63
N THR A 462 12.23 -25.54 3.47
CA THR A 462 11.86 -26.11 2.17
C THR A 462 10.45 -26.67 2.19
N GLU A 463 9.71 -26.49 1.11
CA GLU A 463 8.44 -27.19 0.85
C GLU A 463 8.18 -27.24 -0.65
N ASP A 464 7.49 -28.29 -1.11
CA ASP A 464 7.12 -28.48 -2.50
C ASP A 464 5.61 -28.40 -2.69
N ASN A 465 5.17 -27.86 -3.82
CA ASN A 465 3.76 -27.75 -4.19
C ASN A 465 2.93 -27.04 -3.12
N ILE A 466 3.32 -25.80 -2.78
CA ILE A 466 2.62 -24.98 -1.78
C ILE A 466 1.12 -24.91 -2.11
N ALA A 467 0.29 -25.19 -1.11
CA ALA A 467 -1.16 -25.11 -1.25
C ALA A 467 -1.63 -23.65 -1.41
N ILE A 468 -2.59 -23.43 -2.31
CA ILE A 468 -3.06 -22.09 -2.70
C ILE A 468 -4.52 -21.88 -2.29
N ASP A 469 -4.83 -20.68 -1.82
CA ASP A 469 -6.20 -20.24 -1.59
C ASP A 469 -6.88 -19.90 -2.94
N PRO A 470 -8.03 -20.52 -3.27
CA PRO A 470 -8.73 -20.36 -4.56
C PRO A 470 -9.35 -18.99 -4.78
N VAL A 471 -9.57 -18.20 -3.72
CA VAL A 471 -10.19 -16.88 -3.79
C VAL A 471 -9.10 -15.83 -4.00
N THR A 472 -8.06 -15.88 -3.17
CA THR A 472 -6.99 -14.87 -3.18
C THR A 472 -5.86 -15.17 -4.17
N LEU A 473 -5.77 -16.43 -4.64
CA LEU A 473 -4.71 -16.97 -5.49
C LEU A 473 -3.31 -16.98 -4.84
N ILE A 474 -3.26 -16.85 -3.50
CA ILE A 474 -2.02 -16.80 -2.73
C ILE A 474 -1.81 -18.10 -1.96
N GLY A 475 -0.60 -18.65 -2.04
CA GLY A 475 -0.09 -19.71 -1.18
C GLY A 475 0.79 -19.14 -0.07
N THR A 476 0.81 -19.82 1.08
CA THR A 476 1.67 -19.42 2.20
C THR A 476 2.46 -20.61 2.72
N PHE A 477 3.78 -20.53 2.56
CA PHE A 477 4.76 -21.39 3.21
C PHE A 477 5.14 -20.82 4.58
N ASN A 478 5.16 -21.67 5.60
CA ASN A 478 5.71 -21.33 6.92
C ASN A 478 6.79 -22.34 7.31
N GLY A 479 8.03 -21.87 7.39
CA GLY A 479 9.18 -22.65 7.85
C GLY A 479 9.64 -22.20 9.23
N THR A 480 10.33 -23.10 9.94
CA THR A 480 11.06 -22.74 11.16
C THR A 480 12.47 -23.30 11.11
N PHE A 481 13.43 -22.59 11.70
CA PHE A 481 14.82 -23.03 11.77
C PHE A 481 15.50 -22.49 13.02
N THR A 482 16.59 -23.13 13.43
CA THR A 482 17.48 -22.65 14.49
C THR A 482 18.90 -22.61 13.93
N ALA A 483 19.57 -21.49 14.07
CA ALA A 483 20.92 -21.32 13.56
C ALA A 483 21.93 -22.26 14.28
N PRO A 484 22.84 -22.93 13.54
CA PRO A 484 23.88 -23.77 14.14
C PRO A 484 24.79 -22.98 15.09
N SER A 485 25.40 -23.67 16.07
CA SER A 485 26.35 -23.04 16.99
C SER A 485 27.63 -22.54 16.31
N SER A 486 27.92 -23.02 15.09
CA SER A 486 29.04 -22.56 14.25
C SER A 486 28.76 -21.28 13.46
N THR A 487 27.57 -20.69 13.60
CA THR A 487 27.17 -19.47 12.89
C THR A 487 28.12 -18.31 13.19
N VAL A 488 28.56 -17.62 12.15
CA VAL A 488 29.35 -16.39 12.30
C VAL A 488 28.47 -15.29 12.90
N MET A 489 28.87 -14.82 14.08
CA MET A 489 28.12 -13.84 14.86
C MET A 489 28.46 -12.40 14.46
N ASN A 490 27.50 -11.49 14.67
CA ASN A 490 27.65 -10.03 14.47
C ASN A 490 28.17 -9.62 13.08
N THR A 491 28.00 -10.49 12.09
CA THR A 491 28.43 -10.28 10.71
C THR A 491 27.21 -10.35 9.79
N PRO A 492 27.08 -9.50 8.77
CA PRO A 492 26.02 -9.64 7.78
C PRO A 492 26.19 -10.95 7.02
N LEU A 493 25.16 -11.79 7.04
CA LEU A 493 25.09 -13.07 6.34
C LEU A 493 24.03 -13.00 5.25
N ARG A 494 24.26 -13.72 4.15
CA ARG A 494 23.33 -13.76 3.02
C ARG A 494 22.28 -14.84 3.25
N MET A 495 21.01 -14.46 3.17
CA MET A 495 19.90 -15.38 3.07
C MET A 495 19.37 -15.36 1.64
N ARG A 496 19.11 -16.53 1.05
CA ARG A 496 18.50 -16.66 -0.27
C ARG A 496 17.16 -17.36 -0.16
N VAL A 497 16.13 -16.77 -0.76
CA VAL A 497 14.80 -17.39 -0.92
C VAL A 497 14.57 -17.63 -2.41
N ILE A 498 14.26 -18.86 -2.80
CA ILE A 498 13.89 -19.19 -4.17
C ILE A 498 12.49 -19.79 -4.18
N VAL A 499 11.68 -19.31 -5.12
CA VAL A 499 10.41 -19.92 -5.50
C VAL A 499 10.49 -20.27 -6.96
N ASP A 500 10.22 -21.53 -7.30
CA ASP A 500 10.23 -22.01 -8.68
C ASP A 500 9.02 -22.92 -8.93
N TYR A 501 8.45 -22.84 -10.13
CA TYR A 501 7.24 -23.55 -10.51
C TYR A 501 7.60 -24.92 -11.10
N GLN A 502 6.88 -25.97 -10.68
CA GLN A 502 7.10 -27.35 -11.14
C GLN A 502 8.56 -27.83 -11.05
N ASN A 503 9.32 -27.29 -10.09
CA ASN A 503 10.71 -27.66 -9.87
C ASN A 503 10.96 -27.94 -8.39
N SER A 504 11.02 -29.21 -8.02
CA SER A 504 11.40 -29.62 -6.66
C SER A 504 12.92 -29.74 -6.45
N ASN A 505 13.72 -29.68 -7.52
CA ASN A 505 15.18 -29.82 -7.49
C ASN A 505 15.88 -28.46 -7.59
N ILE A 506 15.41 -27.49 -6.79
CA ILE A 506 15.98 -26.14 -6.75
C ILE A 506 17.35 -26.19 -6.08
N THR A 507 18.35 -25.62 -6.75
CA THR A 507 19.69 -25.41 -6.20
C THR A 507 19.95 -23.92 -6.06
N PRO A 508 20.77 -23.47 -5.09
CA PRO A 508 20.92 -22.04 -4.79
C PRO A 508 21.55 -21.25 -5.95
N CYS A 509 22.36 -21.89 -6.80
CA CYS A 509 23.07 -21.26 -7.92
C CYS A 509 22.60 -21.74 -9.31
N GLY A 510 21.67 -22.70 -9.36
CA GLY A 510 21.30 -23.36 -10.61
C GLY A 510 20.42 -22.50 -11.51
N GLN A 511 20.16 -23.02 -12.71
CA GLN A 511 19.17 -22.45 -13.60
C GLN A 511 17.76 -22.72 -13.06
N LEU A 512 16.93 -21.68 -12.99
CA LEU A 512 15.53 -21.79 -12.59
C LEU A 512 14.67 -22.15 -13.81
N GLN A 513 13.52 -22.79 -13.58
CA GLN A 513 12.62 -23.13 -14.67
C GLN A 513 11.76 -21.94 -15.07
N TRP A 514 11.01 -21.40 -14.11
CA TRP A 514 10.09 -20.25 -14.22
C TRP A 514 10.27 -19.27 -13.04
N GLY A 515 11.07 -19.64 -12.04
CA GLY A 515 11.14 -19.00 -10.74
C GLY A 515 11.96 -17.71 -10.60
N GLN A 516 11.91 -17.19 -9.37
CA GLN A 516 12.71 -16.06 -8.93
C GLN A 516 13.51 -16.43 -7.68
N ALA A 517 14.72 -15.87 -7.58
CA ALA A 517 15.52 -15.87 -6.37
C ALA A 517 15.62 -14.45 -5.79
N GLU A 518 15.51 -14.34 -4.46
CA GLU A 518 15.65 -13.09 -3.73
C GLU A 518 16.68 -13.23 -2.60
N ASP A 519 17.60 -12.29 -2.52
CA ASP A 519 18.64 -12.27 -1.49
C ASP A 519 18.40 -11.17 -0.44
N TYR A 520 18.57 -11.54 0.82
CA TYR A 520 18.33 -10.71 2.01
C TYR A 520 19.52 -10.75 2.96
N THR A 521 19.58 -9.78 3.88
CA THR A 521 20.64 -9.73 4.89
C THR A 521 20.13 -10.13 6.27
N VAL A 522 20.75 -11.13 6.88
CA VAL A 522 20.50 -11.51 8.27
C VAL A 522 21.76 -11.34 9.10
N LYS A 523 21.63 -11.01 10.38
CA LYS A 523 22.77 -10.96 11.31
C LYS A 523 22.40 -11.64 12.62
N PHE A 524 23.18 -12.66 13.00
CA PHE A 524 22.97 -13.33 14.28
C PHE A 524 23.68 -12.61 15.41
N VAL A 525 22.94 -12.40 16.50
CA VAL A 525 23.39 -11.70 17.71
C VAL A 525 23.08 -12.55 18.94
N THR A 526 23.83 -12.38 20.03
CA THR A 526 23.61 -13.14 21.27
C THR A 526 22.34 -12.70 21.99
N ASN A 527 22.03 -11.41 21.90
CA ASN A 527 20.79 -10.82 22.37
C ASN A 527 20.28 -9.90 21.27
N LEU A 528 19.02 -10.04 20.89
CA LEU A 528 18.35 -8.99 20.11
C LEU A 528 18.37 -7.72 20.96
N SER A 529 18.81 -6.61 20.38
CA SER A 529 18.56 -5.31 20.99
C SER A 529 17.09 -4.98 20.83
N THR A 530 16.23 -5.61 21.63
CA THR A 530 15.03 -4.94 22.07
C THR A 530 15.49 -3.81 22.99
N ILE A 531 14.72 -2.73 23.09
CA ILE A 531 14.90 -1.81 24.24
C ILE A 531 14.59 -2.53 25.58
N ASP A 532 14.32 -3.84 25.56
CA ASP A 532 14.27 -4.75 26.70
C ASP A 532 15.59 -5.49 26.89
N ALA A 533 16.59 -4.80 27.45
CA ALA A 533 17.58 -5.50 28.24
C ALA A 533 16.82 -6.19 29.40
N LYS A 534 16.61 -7.51 29.31
CA LYS A 534 16.38 -8.32 30.50
C LYS A 534 17.64 -8.18 31.36
N PHE A 535 17.56 -7.34 32.38
CA PHE A 535 18.61 -7.25 33.39
C PHE A 535 18.57 -8.54 34.21
N SER A 536 19.71 -9.22 34.27
CA SER A 536 20.04 -10.18 35.31
C SER A 536 19.70 -9.62 36.68
N ASP A 537 19.17 -10.47 37.57
CA ASP A 537 18.91 -10.25 39.00
C ASP A 537 20.18 -9.86 39.78
N ASN A 538 20.71 -8.67 39.53
CA ASN A 538 21.79 -8.06 40.29
C ASN A 538 21.42 -6.61 40.63
N ASP A 539 20.63 -6.45 41.70
CA ASP A 539 20.59 -5.45 42.79
C ASP A 539 21.15 -4.02 42.67
N ASP A 540 21.37 -3.47 41.48
CA ASP A 540 22.00 -2.13 41.32
C ASP A 540 21.04 -1.03 40.86
N PHE A 541 19.78 -1.35 40.52
CA PHE A 541 18.80 -0.37 40.06
C PHE A 541 17.36 -0.79 40.35
N ILE A 542 16.65 -0.08 41.22
CA ILE A 542 15.27 -0.40 41.65
C ILE A 542 14.38 0.84 41.52
N ILE A 543 13.21 0.69 40.91
CA ILE A 543 12.15 1.71 40.90
C ILE A 543 11.07 1.30 41.89
N TYR A 544 10.71 2.20 42.81
CA TYR A 544 9.73 1.93 43.85
C TYR A 544 8.94 3.18 44.26
N PRO A 545 7.71 3.04 44.76
CA PRO A 545 6.92 1.81 44.77
C PRO A 545 6.55 1.37 43.34
N ASN A 546 6.50 0.07 43.10
CA ASN A 546 6.06 -0.50 41.82
C ASN A 546 5.33 -1.83 42.11
N PRO A 547 4.00 -1.88 42.03
CA PRO A 547 3.11 -0.82 41.54
C PRO A 547 3.04 0.43 42.45
N THR A 548 2.76 1.59 41.86
CA THR A 548 2.49 2.87 42.56
C THR A 548 1.05 3.33 42.32
N THR A 549 0.52 4.23 43.15
CA THR A 549 -0.80 4.85 42.90
C THR A 549 -0.65 6.15 42.11
N ALA A 550 -1.68 6.50 41.33
CA ALA A 550 -1.72 7.80 40.65
C ALA A 550 -1.43 8.97 41.63
N HIS A 551 -0.60 9.92 41.19
CA HIS A 551 -0.15 11.08 41.97
C HIS A 551 0.78 10.80 43.17
N GLN A 552 1.28 9.57 43.33
CA GLN A 552 2.32 9.27 44.33
C GLN A 552 3.72 9.62 43.78
N ASP A 553 4.65 9.92 44.69
CA ASP A 553 6.07 10.09 44.35
C ASP A 553 6.72 8.75 43.97
N ILE A 554 7.51 8.77 42.89
CA ILE A 554 8.27 7.62 42.39
C ILE A 554 9.75 7.82 42.72
N PHE A 555 10.39 6.76 43.22
CA PHE A 555 11.80 6.77 43.61
C PHE A 555 12.61 5.78 42.78
N ILE A 556 13.84 6.17 42.48
CA ILE A 556 14.85 5.38 41.78
C ILE A 556 16.02 5.19 42.74
N LYS A 557 16.36 3.95 43.09
CA LYS A 557 17.55 3.62 43.89
C LYS A 557 18.61 2.99 43.01
N THR A 558 19.84 3.50 43.09
CA THR A 558 20.98 3.01 42.33
C THR A 558 22.32 3.21 43.05
N LYS A 559 23.26 2.27 42.89
CA LYS A 559 24.60 2.39 43.46
C LYS A 559 25.48 3.29 42.59
N ASN A 560 26.11 4.30 43.18
CA ASN A 560 27.17 5.15 42.59
C ASN A 560 26.81 5.99 41.34
N ALA A 561 25.53 6.30 41.09
CA ALA A 561 25.17 7.15 39.96
C ALA A 561 25.28 8.66 40.29
N LYS A 562 25.89 9.43 39.38
CA LYS A 562 25.86 10.90 39.35
C LYS A 562 25.24 11.35 38.03
N ASN A 563 24.51 12.45 38.01
CA ASN A 563 23.88 13.04 36.81
C ASN A 563 22.92 12.09 36.06
N ILE A 564 21.91 11.59 36.76
CA ILE A 564 20.90 10.70 36.18
C ILE A 564 19.92 11.49 35.28
N LYS A 565 19.68 10.96 34.08
CA LYS A 565 18.58 11.37 33.19
C LYS A 565 17.50 10.30 33.19
N VAL A 566 16.25 10.72 33.35
CA VAL A 566 15.07 9.84 33.31
C VAL A 566 14.23 10.17 32.09
N THR A 567 13.72 9.12 31.44
CA THR A 567 12.83 9.20 30.28
C THR A 567 11.70 8.23 30.50
N ILE A 568 10.46 8.69 30.38
CA ILE A 568 9.26 7.88 30.58
C ILE A 568 8.55 7.75 29.24
N THR A 569 8.26 6.52 28.82
CA THR A 569 7.49 6.23 27.62
C THR A 569 6.28 5.38 27.96
N ASP A 570 5.24 5.41 27.13
CA ASP A 570 4.18 4.40 27.22
C ASP A 570 4.63 3.06 26.60
N MET A 571 3.75 2.06 26.67
CA MET A 571 4.00 0.72 26.10
C MET A 571 4.09 0.70 24.57
N ALA A 572 3.66 1.77 23.88
CA ALA A 572 3.82 1.92 22.44
C ALA A 572 5.14 2.65 22.08
N GLY A 573 5.97 2.97 23.07
CA GLY A 573 7.26 3.65 22.89
C GLY A 573 7.15 5.15 22.67
N ARG A 574 5.95 5.75 22.78
CA ARG A 574 5.79 7.21 22.70
C ARG A 574 6.34 7.84 23.96
N LEU A 575 7.17 8.87 23.77
CA LEU A 575 7.70 9.68 24.86
C LEU A 575 6.56 10.37 25.60
N ILE A 576 6.44 10.10 26.90
CA ILE A 576 5.55 10.81 27.80
C ILE A 576 6.28 12.04 28.35
N GLU A 577 7.45 11.84 28.96
CA GLU A 577 8.23 12.94 29.56
C GLU A 577 9.70 12.60 29.81
N THR A 578 10.51 13.63 30.06
CA THR A 578 11.89 13.53 30.58
C THR A 578 12.03 14.28 31.92
N PRO A 579 11.52 13.71 33.02
CA PRO A 579 11.43 14.45 34.27
C PRO A 579 12.80 14.70 34.91
N SER A 580 12.90 15.82 35.63
CA SER A 580 14.03 16.07 36.52
C SER A 580 13.99 15.15 37.74
N VAL A 581 15.16 14.84 38.29
CA VAL A 581 15.30 14.04 39.51
C VAL A 581 15.96 14.84 40.62
N LYS A 582 15.48 14.65 41.85
CA LYS A 582 16.07 15.23 43.05
C LYS A 582 16.80 14.15 43.84
N ASP A 583 18.06 14.39 44.20
CA ASP A 583 18.86 13.49 45.03
C ASP A 583 18.39 13.58 46.50
N GLU A 584 17.98 12.45 47.07
CA GLU A 584 17.48 12.32 48.45
C GLU A 584 18.52 11.62 49.36
N MET A 585 19.80 11.54 48.94
CA MET A 585 20.93 10.87 49.61
C MET A 585 20.91 9.33 49.51
N ASN A 586 22.06 8.69 49.74
CA ASN A 586 22.26 7.23 49.66
C ASN A 586 21.90 6.58 48.30
N GLY A 587 22.05 7.32 47.20
CA GLY A 587 21.79 6.81 45.84
C GLY A 587 20.30 6.67 45.50
N THR A 588 19.43 7.35 46.25
CA THR A 588 17.99 7.43 45.99
C THR A 588 17.64 8.76 45.33
N PHE A 589 16.89 8.69 44.23
CA PHE A 589 16.47 9.84 43.44
C PHE A 589 14.95 9.88 43.34
N ARG A 590 14.34 10.99 43.72
CA ARG A 590 12.90 11.24 43.55
C ARG A 590 12.64 11.78 42.15
N VAL A 591 11.72 11.17 41.42
CA VAL A 591 11.25 11.62 40.11
C VAL A 591 10.26 12.76 40.32
N ASN A 592 10.55 13.95 39.80
CA ASN A 592 9.71 15.13 39.99
C ASN A 592 8.59 15.19 38.95
N HIS A 593 7.72 14.17 38.93
CA HIS A 593 6.57 14.09 38.03
C HIS A 593 5.53 13.09 38.54
N HIS A 594 4.24 13.41 38.35
CA HIS A 594 3.12 12.57 38.76
C HIS A 594 2.45 11.92 37.55
N LEU A 595 2.55 10.59 37.45
CA LEU A 595 1.96 9.83 36.35
C LEU A 595 0.47 9.52 36.63
N LEU A 596 -0.32 9.53 35.56
CA LEU A 596 -1.69 9.01 35.56
C LEU A 596 -1.70 7.47 35.55
N LYS A 597 -2.85 6.86 35.82
CA LYS A 597 -3.02 5.40 35.77
C LYS A 597 -2.60 4.84 34.40
N GLY A 598 -1.78 3.80 34.41
CA GLY A 598 -1.23 3.24 33.19
C GLY A 598 0.02 2.39 33.42
N VAL A 599 0.52 1.80 32.34
CA VAL A 599 1.78 1.05 32.33
C VAL A 599 2.79 1.85 31.53
N TYR A 600 3.95 2.09 32.13
CA TYR A 600 5.01 2.90 31.56
C TYR A 600 6.33 2.14 31.52
N MET A 601 7.21 2.54 30.60
CA MET A 601 8.62 2.18 30.62
C MET A 601 9.43 3.37 31.09
N VAL A 602 10.17 3.19 32.18
CA VAL A 602 11.04 4.22 32.75
C VAL A 602 12.48 3.85 32.40
N LYS A 603 13.08 4.66 31.53
CA LYS A 603 14.47 4.56 31.11
C LYS A 603 15.33 5.55 31.89
N VAL A 604 16.46 5.10 32.39
CA VAL A 604 17.35 5.86 33.25
C VAL A 604 18.78 5.71 32.77
N SER A 605 19.47 6.83 32.59
CA SER A 605 20.83 6.88 32.05
C SER A 605 21.75 7.74 32.90
N ASN A 606 22.99 7.29 33.10
CA ASN A 606 24.04 8.04 33.82
C ASN A 606 25.13 8.58 32.86
N GLY A 607 24.88 8.56 31.54
CA GLY A 607 25.82 8.99 30.51
C GLY A 607 26.82 7.94 30.03
N LYS A 608 26.96 6.80 30.72
CA LYS A 608 27.72 5.62 30.27
C LYS A 608 26.84 4.38 30.11
N ASP A 609 25.98 4.16 31.09
CA ASP A 609 25.04 3.04 31.15
C ASP A 609 23.60 3.54 31.05
N THR A 610 22.75 2.69 30.49
CA THR A 610 21.31 2.93 30.40
C THR A 610 20.57 1.70 30.90
N LYS A 611 19.64 1.91 31.83
CA LYS A 611 18.72 0.88 32.35
C LYS A 611 17.28 1.26 32.06
N ALA A 612 16.41 0.29 31.87
CA ALA A 612 14.97 0.51 31.71
C ALA A 612 14.20 -0.46 32.61
N SER A 613 13.10 0.00 33.19
CA SER A 613 12.24 -0.81 34.03
C SER A 613 10.77 -0.45 33.83
N LYS A 614 9.91 -1.46 33.87
CA LYS A 614 8.46 -1.31 33.76
C LYS A 614 7.91 -0.73 35.06
N LEU A 615 7.10 0.32 34.98
CA LEU A 615 6.38 0.92 36.11
C LEU A 615 4.87 0.78 35.91
N ILE A 616 4.18 0.27 36.94
CA ILE A 616 2.73 0.12 36.95
C ILE A 616 2.13 1.19 37.86
N VAL A 617 1.24 2.02 37.34
CA VAL A 617 0.50 3.06 38.09
C VAL A 617 -0.97 2.66 38.16
N ASN A 618 -1.44 2.31 39.35
CA ASN A 618 -2.80 1.83 39.65
C ASN A 618 -3.81 2.93 39.97
#